data_AF-A0AAE9GYE6-F1
#
_entry.id   AF-A0AAE9GYE6-F1
#
_cell.length_a   1.000
_cell.length_b   1.000
_cell.length_c   1.000
_cell.angle_alpha   90.00
_cell.angle_beta   90.00
_cell.angle_gamma   90.00
#
_symmetry.space_group_name_H-M   'P 1'
#
loop_
_entity.id
_entity.type
_entity.pdbx_description
1 polymer ?
#
loop_
_entity_poly.entity_id
_entity_poly.type
_entity_poly.pdbx_seq_one_letter_code
_entity_poly.pdbx_strand_id
1 'polypeptide(L)'
;MNMFKCSMWAMMVGLTACGGGGGGSGVAGSQPDTGLSALNAVPEAYRAQVRQAKTWQFEMENEHSIFTAELFDKAYGNKDAEIDLSGLPLGLNDYPYKDTEKAKRPFTMNTVFGEQKLKTGDVVTTDGVFRVYQQPYSIVVGNYTTGLQLNNDPRKAWADADADFLITDILGLATTQEAVDALNIQATYRGEAFTAKDRGELVYQVDFKARNGSGEITGLDQFGRIALEKGNIATMPEWLDMKNVVGISATATSEKQGKAGYTLMFAGPKAEEISGMVQANPEWQRKRDEGIIGFGGKR
;
A
#
# COMPACT_ATOMS: atom_id res chain seq x y z
N MET A 1 -3.19 -2.24 22.21
CA MET A 1 -2.36 -2.16 21.00
C MET A 1 -2.84 -0.93 20.28
N ASN A 2 -2.04 0.14 20.23
CA ASN A 2 -2.48 1.40 19.64
C ASN A 2 -2.31 1.25 18.12
N MET A 3 -3.42 0.98 17.43
CA MET A 3 -3.49 1.23 16.00
C MET A 3 -3.49 2.75 15.86
N PHE A 4 -2.38 3.31 15.36
CA PHE A 4 -2.38 4.69 14.91
C PHE A 4 -3.29 4.78 13.68
N LYS A 5 -3.96 5.93 13.54
CA LYS A 5 -4.99 6.12 12.54
C LYS A 5 -4.37 6.71 11.28
N CYS A 6 -4.76 6.20 10.11
CA CYS A 6 -4.35 6.79 8.84
C CYS A 6 -5.11 8.12 8.67
N SER A 7 -4.39 9.24 8.82
CA SER A 7 -4.95 10.56 8.58
C SER A 7 -4.99 10.81 7.08
N MET A 8 -6.19 10.98 6.56
CA MET A 8 -6.50 11.02 5.13
C MET A 8 -5.84 12.18 4.37
N TRP A 9 -5.34 13.18 5.12
CA TRP A 9 -4.45 14.24 4.62
C TRP A 9 -3.15 13.68 3.98
N ALA A 10 -2.75 12.44 4.29
CA ALA A 10 -1.63 11.77 3.64
C ALA A 10 -1.93 11.36 2.18
N MET A 11 -3.19 11.06 1.84
CA MET A 11 -3.57 10.46 0.55
C MET A 11 -3.56 11.43 -0.64
N MET A 12 -3.36 12.73 -0.40
CA MET A 12 -3.48 13.78 -1.43
C MET A 12 -2.13 14.37 -1.94
N VAL A 13 -0.98 13.87 -1.46
CA VAL A 13 0.32 14.59 -1.53
C VAL A 13 1.38 13.92 -2.44
N GLY A 14 1.17 13.92 -3.77
CA GLY A 14 2.10 13.33 -4.78
C GLY A 14 2.72 14.34 -5.77
N LEU A 15 4.05 14.52 -5.76
CA LEU A 15 4.78 15.60 -6.47
C LEU A 15 6.17 15.10 -6.92
N THR A 16 6.81 15.42 -8.08
CA THR A 16 6.53 16.20 -9.32
C THR A 16 7.72 15.92 -10.28
N ALA A 17 7.68 15.93 -11.63
CA ALA A 17 6.63 15.96 -12.65
C ALA A 17 7.27 15.80 -14.07
N CYS A 18 6.44 15.73 -15.14
CA CYS A 18 6.79 15.92 -16.57
C CYS A 18 7.63 14.86 -17.35
N GLY A 19 6.98 14.17 -18.30
CA GLY A 19 7.34 14.36 -19.72
C GLY A 19 7.61 13.13 -20.61
N GLY A 20 6.59 12.66 -21.34
CA GLY A 20 6.71 11.64 -22.41
C GLY A 20 5.36 10.94 -22.60
N GLY A 21 4.97 10.53 -23.81
CA GLY A 21 3.61 10.02 -24.04
C GLY A 21 3.43 9.04 -25.19
N GLY A 22 2.38 8.22 -25.08
CA GLY A 22 1.97 7.17 -26.02
C GLY A 22 2.37 5.75 -25.58
N GLY A 23 1.51 4.72 -25.67
CA GLY A 23 0.07 4.78 -25.94
C GLY A 23 -0.58 3.45 -26.35
N GLY A 24 -1.42 2.88 -25.47
CA GLY A 24 -2.59 2.05 -25.81
C GLY A 24 -2.42 0.53 -25.96
N SER A 25 -3.42 -0.21 -25.45
CA SER A 25 -3.63 -1.68 -25.54
C SER A 25 -2.67 -2.53 -24.68
N GLY A 26 -3.08 -3.48 -23.83
CA GLY A 26 -4.42 -3.90 -23.38
C GLY A 26 -4.92 -5.24 -23.96
N VAL A 27 -5.12 -6.26 -23.10
CA VAL A 27 -6.10 -7.38 -23.21
C VAL A 27 -6.09 -8.20 -21.91
N ALA A 28 -7.21 -8.85 -21.60
CA ALA A 28 -7.53 -9.46 -20.31
C ALA A 28 -6.83 -10.79 -19.98
N GLY A 29 -6.89 -11.16 -18.68
CA GLY A 29 -6.42 -12.45 -18.14
C GLY A 29 -7.10 -12.81 -16.81
N SER A 30 -8.41 -12.58 -16.68
CA SER A 30 -9.18 -12.88 -15.46
C SER A 30 -9.41 -14.38 -15.25
N GLN A 31 -8.84 -14.93 -14.19
CA GLN A 31 -9.30 -16.22 -13.63
C GLN A 31 -10.68 -16.04 -12.96
N PRO A 32 -11.52 -17.09 -12.91
CA PRO A 32 -12.86 -16.99 -12.36
C PRO A 32 -12.84 -16.72 -10.85
N ASP A 33 -13.67 -15.77 -10.43
CA ASP A 33 -13.96 -15.50 -9.03
C ASP A 33 -14.59 -16.74 -8.36
N THR A 34 -14.20 -17.00 -7.11
CA THR A 34 -14.70 -18.11 -6.29
C THR A 34 -15.61 -17.63 -5.15
N GLY A 35 -15.80 -16.32 -4.98
CA GLY A 35 -16.61 -15.72 -3.91
C GLY A 35 -16.02 -15.93 -2.50
N LEU A 36 -14.79 -16.43 -2.39
CA LEU A 36 -14.12 -16.67 -1.12
C LEU A 36 -13.33 -15.43 -0.69
N SER A 37 -13.87 -14.71 0.30
CA SER A 37 -13.12 -13.67 1.01
C SER A 37 -11.84 -14.24 1.62
N ALA A 38 -10.80 -13.41 1.74
CA ALA A 38 -9.53 -13.82 2.33
C ALA A 38 -9.67 -14.44 3.73
N LEU A 39 -10.62 -13.94 4.52
CA LEU A 39 -10.94 -14.45 5.85
C LEU A 39 -11.44 -15.91 5.87
N ASN A 40 -12.03 -16.41 4.78
CA ASN A 40 -12.47 -17.82 4.71
C ASN A 40 -11.29 -18.79 4.66
N ALA A 41 -10.16 -18.40 4.06
CA ALA A 41 -8.92 -19.18 4.03
C ALA A 41 -8.19 -19.21 5.38
N VAL A 42 -8.53 -18.30 6.30
CA VAL A 42 -7.97 -18.25 7.66
C VAL A 42 -8.68 -19.27 8.56
N PRO A 43 -7.97 -20.08 9.38
CA PRO A 43 -8.57 -20.97 10.35
C PRO A 43 -9.38 -20.21 11.41
N GLU A 44 -10.51 -20.75 11.83
CA GLU A 44 -11.52 -20.04 12.64
C GLU A 44 -10.95 -19.33 13.88
N ALA A 45 -10.05 -19.98 14.62
CA ALA A 45 -9.38 -19.44 15.80
C ALA A 45 -8.62 -18.11 15.57
N TYR A 46 -8.19 -17.84 14.34
CA TYR A 46 -7.45 -16.62 13.98
C TYR A 46 -8.32 -15.57 13.27
N ARG A 47 -9.55 -15.90 12.85
CA ARG A 47 -10.39 -14.98 12.04
C ARG A 47 -10.70 -13.66 12.76
N ALA A 48 -10.95 -13.70 14.07
CA ALA A 48 -11.16 -12.47 14.85
C ALA A 48 -9.92 -11.56 14.88
N GLN A 49 -8.73 -12.16 14.99
CA GLN A 49 -7.45 -11.45 15.01
C GLN A 49 -7.10 -10.89 13.62
N VAL A 50 -7.30 -11.67 12.55
CA VAL A 50 -7.08 -11.19 11.17
C VAL A 50 -8.04 -10.07 10.79
N ARG A 51 -9.32 -10.15 11.19
CA ARG A 51 -10.26 -9.02 11.02
C ARG A 51 -9.72 -7.76 11.67
N GLN A 52 -9.42 -7.80 12.97
CA GLN A 52 -8.92 -6.64 13.70
C GLN A 52 -7.64 -6.08 13.09
N ALA A 53 -6.70 -6.95 12.71
CA ALA A 53 -5.42 -6.57 12.12
C ALA A 53 -5.50 -6.13 10.65
N LYS A 54 -6.69 -6.22 10.02
CA LYS A 54 -7.04 -5.69 8.69
C LYS A 54 -8.18 -4.66 8.73
N THR A 55 -8.53 -4.17 9.93
CA THR A 55 -9.42 -3.01 10.05
C THR A 55 -8.60 -1.75 9.81
N TRP A 56 -8.85 -1.08 8.69
CA TRP A 56 -8.24 0.21 8.39
C TRP A 56 -8.97 1.32 9.17
N GLN A 57 -8.21 2.28 9.70
CA GLN A 57 -8.66 3.29 10.67
C GLN A 57 -8.48 4.69 10.08
N PHE A 58 -9.56 5.43 9.88
CA PHE A 58 -9.56 6.74 9.23
C PHE A 58 -9.85 7.87 10.22
N GLU A 59 -9.00 8.90 10.23
CA GLU A 59 -9.42 10.23 10.72
C GLU A 59 -10.08 11.01 9.58
N MET A 60 -11.40 11.20 9.69
CA MET A 60 -12.16 12.04 8.75
C MET A 60 -12.63 13.34 9.39
N GLU A 61 -12.66 13.44 10.72
CA GLU A 61 -13.00 14.69 11.40
C GLU A 61 -11.77 15.59 11.58
N ASN A 62 -11.83 16.80 11.02
CA ASN A 62 -10.82 17.84 11.25
C ASN A 62 -11.47 19.25 11.35
N GLU A 63 -10.71 20.24 11.84
CA GLU A 63 -11.19 21.61 12.02
C GLU A 63 -11.30 22.43 10.72
N HIS A 64 -10.60 22.04 9.67
CA HIS A 64 -10.45 22.80 8.42
C HIS A 64 -11.57 22.56 7.42
N SER A 65 -12.12 21.35 7.38
CA SER A 65 -13.05 20.92 6.34
C SER A 65 -14.16 19.98 6.84
N ILE A 66 -15.23 19.85 6.05
CA ILE A 66 -16.18 18.74 6.09
C ILE A 66 -15.73 17.74 5.03
N PHE A 67 -15.45 16.50 5.43
CA PHE A 67 -15.06 15.44 4.51
C PHE A 67 -16.18 14.41 4.26
N THR A 68 -16.26 13.85 3.06
CA THR A 68 -17.09 12.68 2.70
C THR A 68 -16.37 11.85 1.64
N ALA A 69 -16.48 10.52 1.67
CA ALA A 69 -15.91 9.66 0.63
C ALA A 69 -16.73 8.40 0.34
N GLU A 70 -16.51 7.83 -0.84
CA GLU A 70 -16.99 6.53 -1.29
C GLU A 70 -15.75 5.62 -1.44
N LEU A 71 -15.59 4.67 -0.51
CA LEU A 71 -14.43 3.79 -0.39
C LEU A 71 -14.93 2.33 -0.30
N PHE A 72 -14.40 1.41 -1.11
CA PHE A 72 -14.79 -0.02 -1.09
C PHE A 72 -16.32 -0.24 -1.09
N ASP A 73 -17.00 0.38 -2.05
CA ASP A 73 -18.45 0.36 -2.25
C ASP A 73 -19.30 0.87 -1.07
N LYS A 74 -18.72 1.67 -0.16
CA LYS A 74 -19.38 2.24 1.01
C LYS A 74 -19.17 3.75 1.11
N ALA A 75 -20.23 4.47 1.47
CA ALA A 75 -20.18 5.90 1.72
C ALA A 75 -19.86 6.23 3.19
N TYR A 76 -18.92 7.14 3.40
CA TYR A 76 -18.43 7.63 4.69
C TYR A 76 -18.64 9.15 4.78
N GLY A 77 -19.05 9.62 5.96
CA GLY A 77 -19.25 11.04 6.25
C GLY A 77 -18.12 11.64 7.09
N ASN A 78 -18.28 12.89 7.51
CA ASN A 78 -17.32 13.59 8.38
C ASN A 78 -17.37 13.05 9.83
N LYS A 79 -16.86 11.83 10.03
CA LYS A 79 -16.64 11.14 11.31
C LYS A 79 -15.56 10.09 11.10
N ASP A 80 -14.76 9.82 12.13
CA ASP A 80 -13.81 8.72 12.11
C ASP A 80 -14.49 7.38 11.77
N ALA A 81 -13.80 6.55 10.99
CA ALA A 81 -14.37 5.37 10.37
C ALA A 81 -13.43 4.16 10.43
N GLU A 82 -14.03 2.98 10.58
CA GLU A 82 -13.37 1.68 10.52
C GLU A 82 -13.78 0.94 9.24
N ILE A 83 -12.82 0.37 8.50
CA ILE A 83 -13.08 -0.45 7.31
C ILE A 83 -12.45 -1.84 7.49
N ASP A 84 -13.28 -2.86 7.70
CA ASP A 84 -12.85 -4.27 7.67
C ASP A 84 -12.48 -4.68 6.24
N LEU A 85 -11.17 -4.69 5.94
CA LEU A 85 -10.64 -5.14 4.65
C LEU A 85 -10.47 -6.66 4.56
N SER A 86 -10.70 -7.42 5.64
CA SER A 86 -10.55 -8.90 5.62
C SER A 86 -11.61 -9.62 4.77
N GLY A 87 -12.71 -8.92 4.46
CA GLY A 87 -13.76 -9.39 3.56
C GLY A 87 -13.40 -9.35 2.07
N LEU A 88 -12.36 -8.63 1.65
CA LEU A 88 -12.04 -8.47 0.23
C LEU A 88 -11.54 -9.79 -0.42
N PRO A 89 -11.81 -10.00 -1.72
CA PRO A 89 -11.23 -11.08 -2.52
C PRO A 89 -9.69 -11.15 -2.45
N LEU A 90 -9.16 -12.36 -2.61
CA LEU A 90 -7.72 -12.63 -2.66
C LEU A 90 -7.07 -12.13 -3.96
N GLY A 91 -5.75 -11.92 -3.93
CA GLY A 91 -4.94 -11.47 -5.07
C GLY A 91 -4.93 -9.95 -5.24
N LEU A 92 -4.37 -9.50 -6.37
CA LEU A 92 -4.34 -8.08 -6.76
C LEU A 92 -5.70 -7.66 -7.35
N ASN A 93 -6.34 -6.67 -6.73
CA ASN A 93 -7.65 -6.15 -7.11
C ASN A 93 -7.66 -4.61 -7.04
N ASP A 94 -8.32 -3.97 -8.00
CA ASP A 94 -8.45 -2.51 -8.10
C ASP A 94 -9.84 -2.04 -7.66
N TYR A 95 -9.90 -1.08 -6.74
CA TYR A 95 -11.14 -0.51 -6.19
C TYR A 95 -11.18 0.99 -6.47
N PRO A 96 -12.18 1.51 -7.23
CA PRO A 96 -12.33 2.94 -7.38
C PRO A 96 -12.66 3.57 -6.03
N TYR A 97 -12.18 4.80 -5.81
CA TYR A 97 -12.59 5.63 -4.69
C TYR A 97 -12.90 7.04 -5.15
N LYS A 98 -13.74 7.72 -4.36
CA LYS A 98 -14.05 9.13 -4.52
C LYS A 98 -14.00 9.80 -3.16
N ASP A 99 -13.40 10.98 -3.06
CA ASP A 99 -13.52 11.84 -1.90
C ASP A 99 -14.05 13.23 -2.26
N THR A 100 -14.50 13.95 -1.25
CA THR A 100 -14.88 15.35 -1.35
C THR A 100 -14.64 16.05 -0.02
N GLU A 101 -13.82 17.09 -0.07
CA GLU A 101 -13.44 17.92 1.06
C GLU A 101 -13.97 19.35 0.87
N LYS A 102 -14.78 19.83 1.81
CA LYS A 102 -15.37 21.17 1.78
C LYS A 102 -14.82 22.05 2.90
N ALA A 103 -14.13 23.13 2.56
CA ALA A 103 -13.47 24.02 3.52
C ALA A 103 -14.48 24.74 4.47
N LYS A 104 -14.33 24.51 5.78
CA LYS A 104 -14.99 25.24 6.88
C LYS A 104 -14.33 26.61 7.07
N ARG A 105 -13.00 26.65 7.14
CA ARG A 105 -12.17 27.86 7.25
C ARG A 105 -11.07 27.84 6.18
N PRO A 106 -10.44 28.97 5.83
CA PRO A 106 -9.37 28.97 4.83
C PRO A 106 -8.16 28.14 5.28
N PHE A 107 -7.58 27.37 4.37
CA PHE A 107 -6.35 26.62 4.61
C PHE A 107 -5.55 26.40 3.32
N THR A 108 -4.30 26.00 3.48
CA THR A 108 -3.43 25.56 2.38
C THR A 108 -3.39 24.04 2.36
N MET A 109 -3.66 23.46 1.20
CA MET A 109 -3.54 22.02 0.95
C MET A 109 -2.46 21.76 -0.10
N ASN A 110 -1.57 20.80 0.16
CA ASN A 110 -0.67 20.30 -0.87
C ASN A 110 -1.39 19.17 -1.61
N THR A 111 -1.92 19.47 -2.79
CA THR A 111 -2.43 18.44 -3.70
C THR A 111 -1.33 17.93 -4.60
N VAL A 112 -1.59 16.85 -5.32
CA VAL A 112 -0.74 16.41 -6.44
C VAL A 112 -0.54 17.51 -7.49
N PHE A 113 -1.51 18.42 -7.64
CA PHE A 113 -1.45 19.59 -8.53
C PHE A 113 -0.73 20.80 -7.94
N GLY A 114 0.08 20.59 -6.89
CA GLY A 114 0.77 21.63 -6.13
C GLY A 114 -0.10 22.26 -5.04
N GLU A 115 0.42 23.33 -4.46
CA GLU A 115 -0.19 24.08 -3.36
C GLU A 115 -1.53 24.74 -3.80
N GLN A 116 -2.64 24.29 -3.21
CA GLN A 116 -3.96 24.90 -3.36
C GLN A 116 -4.29 25.72 -2.11
N LYS A 117 -4.76 26.97 -2.30
CA LYS A 117 -5.17 27.86 -1.21
C LYS A 117 -6.70 27.96 -1.20
N LEU A 118 -7.32 27.19 -0.32
CA LEU A 118 -8.77 27.08 -0.19
C LEU A 118 -9.34 28.17 0.71
N LYS A 119 -10.53 28.65 0.36
CA LYS A 119 -11.35 29.61 1.10
C LYS A 119 -12.53 28.89 1.74
N THR A 120 -13.14 29.46 2.77
CA THR A 120 -14.42 28.95 3.31
C THR A 120 -15.45 28.77 2.20
N GLY A 121 -16.02 27.56 2.13
CA GLY A 121 -17.02 27.18 1.13
C GLY A 121 -16.46 26.51 -0.13
N ASP A 122 -15.15 26.61 -0.41
CA ASP A 122 -14.53 25.87 -1.51
C ASP A 122 -14.67 24.36 -1.29
N VAL A 123 -14.88 23.63 -2.39
CA VAL A 123 -15.03 22.17 -2.42
C VAL A 123 -13.96 21.59 -3.33
N VAL A 124 -13.15 20.67 -2.81
CA VAL A 124 -12.31 19.78 -3.62
C VAL A 124 -13.00 18.42 -3.71
N THR A 125 -12.95 17.80 -4.89
CA THR A 125 -13.37 16.43 -5.12
C THR A 125 -12.21 15.69 -5.77
N THR A 126 -11.82 14.54 -5.23
CA THR A 126 -10.78 13.66 -5.79
C THR A 126 -11.41 12.36 -6.25
N ASP A 127 -10.98 11.85 -7.39
CA ASP A 127 -11.39 10.59 -7.98
C ASP A 127 -10.13 9.72 -8.16
N GLY A 128 -10.08 8.49 -7.66
CA GLY A 128 -8.86 7.67 -7.66
C GLY A 128 -9.12 6.16 -7.63
N VAL A 129 -8.04 5.39 -7.51
CA VAL A 129 -8.08 3.93 -7.40
C VAL A 129 -7.18 3.46 -6.26
N PHE A 130 -7.69 2.59 -5.39
CA PHE A 130 -6.87 1.74 -4.53
C PHE A 130 -6.51 0.46 -5.29
N ARG A 131 -5.23 0.17 -5.39
CA ARG A 131 -4.72 -1.12 -5.86
C ARG A 131 -4.28 -1.94 -4.65
N VAL A 132 -4.93 -3.08 -4.46
CA VAL A 132 -4.87 -3.84 -3.21
C VAL A 132 -4.45 -5.28 -3.50
N TYR A 133 -3.33 -5.71 -2.93
CA TYR A 133 -2.91 -7.11 -2.94
C TYR A 133 -3.30 -7.78 -1.61
N GLN A 134 -4.29 -8.66 -1.67
CA GLN A 134 -4.86 -9.35 -0.52
C GLN A 134 -4.37 -10.81 -0.44
N GLN A 135 -3.87 -11.19 0.73
CA GLN A 135 -3.58 -12.58 1.12
C GLN A 135 -4.48 -12.98 2.32
N PRO A 136 -4.51 -14.23 2.79
CA PRO A 136 -5.27 -14.60 3.98
C PRO A 136 -4.89 -13.76 5.23
N TYR A 137 -3.62 -13.73 5.65
CA TYR A 137 -3.16 -13.07 6.88
C TYR A 137 -2.71 -11.60 6.69
N SER A 138 -2.18 -11.21 5.53
CA SER A 138 -1.72 -9.85 5.22
C SER A 138 -2.41 -9.19 4.02
N ILE A 139 -2.27 -7.87 3.90
CA ILE A 139 -2.78 -7.04 2.82
C ILE A 139 -1.81 -5.87 2.56
N VAL A 140 -1.61 -5.50 1.30
CA VAL A 140 -0.87 -4.30 0.88
C VAL A 140 -1.83 -3.40 0.12
N VAL A 141 -1.96 -2.15 0.54
CA VAL A 141 -2.79 -1.13 -0.08
C VAL A 141 -1.88 -0.05 -0.67
N GLY A 142 -2.04 0.22 -1.96
CA GLY A 142 -1.56 1.46 -2.56
C GLY A 142 -2.68 2.22 -3.25
N ASN A 143 -2.47 3.49 -3.53
CA ASN A 143 -3.43 4.32 -4.26
C ASN A 143 -2.74 5.17 -5.33
N TYR A 144 -3.56 5.70 -6.26
CA TYR A 144 -3.18 6.80 -7.14
C TYR A 144 -4.42 7.63 -7.52
N THR A 145 -4.21 8.92 -7.76
CA THR A 145 -5.25 9.85 -8.22
C THR A 145 -5.52 9.69 -9.72
N THR A 146 -6.79 9.74 -10.12
CA THR A 146 -7.21 9.75 -11.53
C THR A 146 -7.84 11.08 -11.97
N GLY A 147 -8.39 11.86 -11.04
CA GLY A 147 -8.94 13.19 -11.28
C GLY A 147 -9.06 14.00 -10.00
N LEU A 148 -9.06 15.33 -10.14
CA LEU A 148 -9.37 16.26 -9.05
C LEU A 148 -10.08 17.49 -9.61
N GLN A 149 -11.02 18.02 -8.84
CA GLN A 149 -11.84 19.17 -9.21
C GLN A 149 -11.86 20.16 -8.04
N LEU A 150 -11.80 21.46 -8.33
CA LEU A 150 -12.00 22.53 -7.34
C LEU A 150 -13.25 23.32 -7.73
N ASN A 151 -14.30 23.32 -6.91
CA ASN A 151 -15.59 23.98 -7.19
C ASN A 151 -16.21 23.55 -8.54
N ASN A 152 -16.01 22.28 -8.92
CA ASN A 152 -16.36 21.69 -10.23
C ASN A 152 -15.54 22.20 -11.44
N ASP A 153 -14.47 22.97 -11.22
CA ASP A 153 -13.43 23.26 -12.22
C ASP A 153 -12.37 22.13 -12.21
N PRO A 154 -12.21 21.33 -13.28
CA PRO A 154 -11.24 20.24 -13.30
C PRO A 154 -9.81 20.74 -13.21
N ARG A 155 -9.07 20.29 -12.19
CA ARG A 155 -7.61 20.47 -12.15
C ARG A 155 -6.97 19.50 -13.13
N LYS A 156 -5.91 19.96 -13.81
CA LYS A 156 -5.29 19.22 -14.90
C LYS A 156 -4.48 18.04 -14.37
N ALA A 157 -5.08 16.84 -14.42
CA ALA A 157 -4.42 15.56 -14.20
C ALA A 157 -3.05 15.46 -14.90
N TRP A 158 -2.06 14.83 -14.24
CA TRP A 158 -1.04 14.13 -15.00
C TRP A 158 -1.66 12.89 -15.62
N ALA A 159 -1.25 12.55 -16.84
CA ALA A 159 -1.73 11.36 -17.54
C ALA A 159 -0.99 10.08 -17.08
N ASP A 160 -0.31 10.12 -15.93
CA ASP A 160 0.61 9.09 -15.48
C ASP A 160 0.35 8.70 -14.02
N ALA A 161 -0.28 7.54 -13.85
CA ALA A 161 -0.62 6.98 -12.54
C ALA A 161 0.60 6.51 -11.74
N ASP A 162 1.72 6.09 -12.38
CA ASP A 162 2.91 5.64 -11.65
C ASP A 162 3.70 6.82 -11.04
N ALA A 163 3.43 8.06 -11.47
CA ALA A 163 4.02 9.27 -10.89
C ALA A 163 3.29 9.76 -9.62
N ASP A 164 2.11 9.21 -9.32
CA ASP A 164 1.31 9.48 -8.12
C ASP A 164 1.09 8.22 -7.27
N PHE A 165 1.69 7.09 -7.66
CA PHE A 165 1.47 5.81 -7.00
C PHE A 165 2.25 5.70 -5.70
N LEU A 166 1.53 5.45 -4.61
CA LEU A 166 2.10 5.24 -3.28
C LEU A 166 1.48 4.01 -2.62
N ILE A 167 2.30 3.24 -1.91
CA ILE A 167 1.85 2.25 -0.92
C ILE A 167 1.54 3.01 0.37
N THR A 168 0.25 3.04 0.75
CA THR A 168 -0.23 3.77 1.93
C THR A 168 -0.16 2.92 3.18
N ASP A 169 -0.54 1.64 3.08
CA ASP A 169 -0.74 0.77 4.25
C ASP A 169 -0.31 -0.68 3.97
N ILE A 170 0.32 -1.29 4.97
CA ILE A 170 0.62 -2.73 5.01
C ILE A 170 0.03 -3.27 6.32
N LEU A 171 -1.11 -3.96 6.22
CA LEU A 171 -1.87 -4.44 7.38
C LEU A 171 -1.86 -5.97 7.42
N GLY A 172 -2.19 -6.55 8.56
CA GLY A 172 -2.27 -8.01 8.72
C GLY A 172 -1.88 -8.53 10.11
N LEU A 173 -2.19 -9.80 10.33
CA LEU A 173 -1.82 -10.50 11.56
C LEU A 173 -0.31 -10.82 11.53
N ALA A 174 0.50 -9.89 12.03
CA ALA A 174 1.95 -10.03 12.09
C ALA A 174 2.39 -11.27 12.90
N THR A 175 3.42 -11.97 12.42
CA THR A 175 4.05 -13.09 13.16
C THR A 175 4.78 -12.53 14.38
N THR A 176 4.57 -13.12 15.57
CA THR A 176 5.24 -12.67 16.80
C THR A 176 6.72 -13.06 16.80
N GLN A 177 7.55 -12.36 17.60
CA GLN A 177 8.98 -12.67 17.70
C GLN A 177 9.24 -14.09 18.19
N GLU A 178 8.44 -14.58 19.14
CA GLU A 178 8.53 -15.95 19.68
C GLU A 178 8.19 -16.99 18.62
N ALA A 179 7.19 -16.71 17.77
CA ALA A 179 6.82 -17.58 16.65
C ALA A 179 7.89 -17.58 15.54
N VAL A 180 8.50 -16.43 15.25
CA VAL A 180 9.63 -16.31 14.32
C VAL A 180 10.88 -17.03 14.84
N ASP A 181 11.18 -16.89 16.14
CA ASP A 181 12.36 -17.51 16.78
C ASP A 181 12.23 -19.03 16.92
N ALA A 182 11.00 -19.55 16.96
CA ALA A 182 10.72 -20.98 16.92
C ALA A 182 10.84 -21.62 15.51
N LEU A 183 10.95 -20.83 14.44
CA LEU A 183 11.10 -21.35 13.07
C LEU A 183 12.54 -21.76 12.79
N ASN A 184 12.77 -23.07 12.69
CA ASN A 184 14.06 -23.66 12.29
C ASN A 184 13.96 -24.24 10.86
N ILE A 185 13.47 -23.42 9.92
CA ILE A 185 13.22 -23.81 8.52
C ILE A 185 13.82 -22.80 7.53
N GLN A 186 14.05 -23.26 6.30
CA GLN A 186 14.13 -22.39 5.12
C GLN A 186 12.76 -22.34 4.45
N ALA A 187 12.39 -21.18 3.94
CA ALA A 187 11.12 -20.90 3.28
C ALA A 187 11.35 -20.19 1.95
N THR A 188 10.56 -20.53 0.93
CA THR A 188 10.46 -19.76 -0.33
C THR A 188 9.04 -19.23 -0.45
N TYR A 189 8.88 -17.92 -0.34
CA TYR A 189 7.63 -17.23 -0.58
C TYR A 189 7.51 -16.92 -2.08
N ARG A 190 6.32 -17.14 -2.63
CA ARG A 190 5.95 -16.76 -3.99
C ARG A 190 4.66 -15.96 -3.98
N GLY A 191 4.55 -14.99 -4.88
CA GLY A 191 3.40 -14.13 -5.01
C GLY A 191 3.65 -13.01 -6.01
N GLU A 192 3.15 -11.83 -5.71
CA GLU A 192 3.01 -10.74 -6.67
C GLU A 192 3.68 -9.46 -6.18
N ALA A 193 4.03 -8.60 -7.13
CA ALA A 193 4.43 -7.22 -6.92
C ALA A 193 3.64 -6.30 -7.86
N PHE A 194 3.49 -5.02 -7.53
CA PHE A 194 2.65 -4.11 -8.32
C PHE A 194 3.04 -2.64 -8.22
N THR A 195 2.78 -1.91 -9.31
CA THR A 195 2.69 -0.44 -9.36
C THR A 195 1.24 -0.05 -9.69
N ALA A 196 0.94 1.24 -9.93
CA ALA A 196 -0.37 1.65 -10.43
C ALA A 196 -0.75 1.00 -11.77
N LYS A 197 0.23 0.69 -12.62
CA LYS A 197 0.01 0.01 -13.91
C LYS A 197 0.43 -1.46 -13.88
N ASP A 198 1.68 -1.74 -13.52
CA ASP A 198 2.31 -3.04 -13.73
C ASP A 198 1.94 -4.07 -12.65
N ARG A 199 1.99 -5.36 -13.04
CA ARG A 199 1.86 -6.53 -12.16
C ARG A 199 3.03 -7.48 -12.43
N GLY A 200 3.87 -7.67 -11.43
CA GLY A 200 5.06 -8.50 -11.47
C GLY A 200 4.99 -9.70 -10.53
N GLU A 201 6.01 -10.56 -10.59
CA GLU A 201 6.16 -11.73 -9.72
C GLU A 201 7.18 -11.46 -8.60
N LEU A 202 6.89 -11.97 -7.40
CA LEU A 202 7.79 -11.99 -6.25
C LEU A 202 8.31 -13.41 -6.00
N VAL A 203 9.63 -13.56 -5.87
CA VAL A 203 10.26 -14.77 -5.32
C VAL A 203 11.22 -14.37 -4.21
N TYR A 204 10.92 -14.75 -2.97
CA TYR A 204 11.71 -14.35 -1.80
C TYR A 204 12.04 -15.55 -0.91
N GLN A 205 13.31 -15.67 -0.50
CA GLN A 205 13.83 -16.79 0.28
C GLN A 205 14.24 -16.32 1.67
N VAL A 206 13.89 -17.10 2.70
CA VAL A 206 14.21 -16.81 4.11
C VAL A 206 14.77 -18.05 4.77
N ASP A 207 15.92 -17.90 5.41
CA ASP A 207 16.47 -18.85 6.37
C ASP A 207 16.23 -18.29 7.78
N PHE A 208 15.23 -18.83 8.48
CA PHE A 208 14.87 -18.39 9.82
C PHE A 208 15.96 -18.76 10.85
N LYS A 209 16.62 -19.90 10.66
CA LYS A 209 17.73 -20.36 11.52
C LYS A 209 18.95 -19.45 11.41
N ALA A 210 19.28 -19.02 10.19
CA ALA A 210 20.36 -18.07 9.93
C ALA A 210 19.89 -16.60 10.05
N ARG A 211 18.62 -16.36 10.39
CA ARG A 211 17.97 -15.04 10.55
C ARG A 211 18.18 -14.08 9.38
N ASN A 212 18.05 -14.55 8.15
CA ASN A 212 18.22 -13.68 6.97
C ASN A 212 17.35 -14.09 5.78
N GLY A 213 17.17 -13.17 4.84
CA GLY A 213 16.46 -13.41 3.60
C GLY A 213 16.89 -12.50 2.45
N SER A 214 16.53 -12.89 1.24
CA SER A 214 16.80 -12.19 -0.02
C SER A 214 15.89 -12.71 -1.13
N GLY A 215 15.69 -11.95 -2.19
CA GLY A 215 14.85 -12.38 -3.30
C GLY A 215 14.94 -11.51 -4.54
N GLU A 216 13.90 -11.56 -5.35
CA GLU A 216 13.75 -10.74 -6.55
C GLU A 216 12.29 -10.41 -6.85
N ILE A 217 12.10 -9.29 -7.55
CA ILE A 217 10.86 -8.93 -8.23
C ILE A 217 11.16 -8.85 -9.74
N THR A 218 10.26 -9.36 -10.57
CA THR A 218 10.33 -9.33 -12.03
C THR A 218 9.00 -8.91 -12.64
N GLY A 219 8.95 -8.55 -13.92
CA GLY A 219 7.70 -8.20 -14.62
C GLY A 219 7.19 -6.77 -14.38
N LEU A 220 8.00 -5.89 -13.77
CA LEU A 220 7.71 -4.46 -13.64
C LEU A 220 8.57 -3.70 -14.67
N ASP A 221 7.95 -3.22 -15.74
CA ASP A 221 8.67 -2.82 -16.95
C ASP A 221 9.41 -1.50 -16.75
N GLN A 222 8.92 -0.61 -15.90
CA GLN A 222 9.62 0.63 -15.51
C GLN A 222 10.92 0.37 -14.70
N PHE A 223 11.07 -0.82 -14.10
CA PHE A 223 12.17 -1.13 -13.17
C PHE A 223 13.11 -2.24 -13.67
N GLY A 224 12.65 -3.10 -14.60
CA GLY A 224 13.38 -4.31 -14.97
C GLY A 224 13.32 -5.35 -13.83
N ARG A 225 14.33 -6.22 -13.73
CA ARG A 225 14.48 -7.05 -12.53
C ARG A 225 14.93 -6.16 -11.35
N ILE A 226 14.39 -6.46 -10.18
CA ILE A 226 14.78 -5.84 -8.91
C ILE A 226 15.33 -6.94 -8.01
N ALA A 227 16.62 -6.88 -7.66
CA ALA A 227 17.17 -7.71 -6.60
C ALA A 227 16.72 -7.14 -5.25
N LEU A 228 16.17 -7.99 -4.38
CA LEU A 228 15.91 -7.68 -2.98
C LEU A 228 17.11 -8.22 -2.19
N GLU A 229 18.08 -7.34 -1.91
CA GLU A 229 19.38 -7.70 -1.36
C GLU A 229 19.26 -8.34 0.03
N LYS A 230 20.32 -9.05 0.44
CA LYS A 230 20.31 -9.83 1.68
C LYS A 230 20.14 -8.96 2.93
N GLY A 231 19.02 -9.13 3.62
CA GLY A 231 18.70 -8.49 4.90
C GLY A 231 18.59 -9.48 6.05
N ASN A 232 18.62 -8.96 7.28
CA ASN A 232 18.52 -9.75 8.52
C ASN A 232 17.10 -9.67 9.12
N ILE A 233 16.68 -10.71 9.83
CA ILE A 233 15.40 -10.77 10.54
C ILE A 233 15.50 -9.98 11.86
N ALA A 234 14.76 -8.88 11.94
CA ALA A 234 14.72 -7.95 13.07
C ALA A 234 13.29 -7.44 13.33
N THR A 235 13.10 -6.78 14.47
CA THR A 235 11.94 -5.92 14.71
C THR A 235 12.03 -4.67 13.81
N MET A 236 10.90 -4.23 13.26
CA MET A 236 10.84 -3.03 12.45
C MET A 236 11.16 -1.76 13.26
N PRO A 237 11.86 -0.78 12.66
CA PRO A 237 12.18 0.49 13.32
C PRO A 237 10.93 1.36 13.48
N GLU A 238 10.86 2.13 14.56
CA GLU A 238 9.65 2.86 14.99
C GLU A 238 9.18 3.99 14.05
N TRP A 239 9.91 4.30 12.98
CA TRP A 239 9.49 5.27 11.95
C TRP A 239 8.61 4.63 10.86
N LEU A 240 8.66 3.30 10.70
CA LEU A 240 7.55 2.54 10.13
C LEU A 240 6.53 2.37 11.26
N ASP A 241 5.24 2.61 10.97
CA ASP A 241 4.13 2.47 11.93
C ASP A 241 3.74 0.99 12.16
N MET A 242 4.79 0.18 12.31
CA MET A 242 4.81 -1.27 12.38
C MET A 242 5.54 -1.68 13.68
N LYS A 243 5.32 -0.92 14.76
CA LYS A 243 6.04 -1.10 16.02
C LYS A 243 5.82 -2.49 16.61
N ASN A 244 6.93 -3.17 16.91
CA ASN A 244 7.00 -4.58 17.33
C ASN A 244 6.67 -5.63 16.24
N VAL A 245 6.45 -5.23 14.99
CA VAL A 245 6.36 -6.19 13.85
C VAL A 245 7.74 -6.75 13.54
N VAL A 246 7.81 -8.03 13.21
CA VAL A 246 9.05 -8.73 12.86
C VAL A 246 9.12 -8.95 11.35
N GLY A 247 10.29 -8.73 10.77
CA GLY A 247 10.46 -8.72 9.33
C GLY A 247 11.90 -8.48 8.88
N ILE A 248 12.07 -7.98 7.66
CA ILE A 248 13.36 -7.66 7.05
C ILE A 248 13.27 -6.30 6.36
N SER A 249 14.26 -5.43 6.58
CA SER A 249 14.51 -4.25 5.73
C SER A 249 15.97 -4.23 5.29
N ALA A 250 16.20 -3.94 4.01
CA ALA A 250 17.52 -3.91 3.37
C ALA A 250 17.48 -3.11 2.04
N THR A 251 18.59 -3.13 1.29
CA THR A 251 18.69 -2.51 -0.04
C THR A 251 17.89 -3.29 -1.09
N ALA A 252 17.25 -2.59 -2.02
CA ALA A 252 16.80 -3.15 -3.29
C ALA A 252 17.66 -2.58 -4.43
N THR A 253 17.88 -3.37 -5.49
CA THR A 253 18.66 -2.96 -6.67
C THR A 253 17.88 -3.25 -7.94
N SER A 254 17.28 -2.21 -8.53
CA SER A 254 16.63 -2.23 -9.84
C SER A 254 17.66 -2.14 -10.97
N GLU A 255 17.49 -2.92 -12.03
CA GLU A 255 18.31 -2.83 -13.25
C GLU A 255 18.18 -1.48 -13.96
N LYS A 256 16.97 -0.91 -14.00
CA LYS A 256 16.68 0.37 -14.70
C LYS A 256 16.79 1.60 -13.80
N GLN A 257 16.58 1.44 -12.48
CA GLN A 257 16.50 2.54 -11.50
C GLN A 257 17.43 2.37 -10.28
N GLY A 258 18.46 1.53 -10.39
CA GLY A 258 19.56 1.48 -9.42
C GLY A 258 19.13 1.13 -7.99
N LYS A 259 19.76 1.77 -6.99
CA LYS A 259 19.54 1.45 -5.57
C LYS A 259 18.27 2.10 -5.02
N ALA A 260 17.49 1.29 -4.32
CA ALA A 260 16.28 1.60 -3.56
C ALA A 260 16.36 0.96 -2.14
N GLY A 261 15.36 1.18 -1.29
CA GLY A 261 15.15 0.41 -0.06
C GLY A 261 14.06 -0.64 -0.24
N TYR A 262 13.98 -1.63 0.64
CA TYR A 262 12.75 -2.39 0.84
C TYR A 262 12.49 -2.70 2.32
N THR A 263 11.23 -2.99 2.62
CA THR A 263 10.79 -3.48 3.93
C THR A 263 9.72 -4.55 3.73
N LEU A 264 9.71 -5.60 4.56
CA LEU A 264 8.66 -6.62 4.58
C LEU A 264 8.38 -7.15 5.98
N MET A 265 7.10 -7.37 6.27
CA MET A 265 6.55 -8.01 7.47
C MET A 265 6.39 -9.52 7.24
N PHE A 266 6.63 -10.33 8.27
CA PHE A 266 6.11 -11.69 8.35
C PHE A 266 4.67 -11.68 8.89
N ALA A 267 3.78 -12.44 8.25
CA ALA A 267 2.38 -12.54 8.64
C ALA A 267 1.90 -13.98 8.76
N GLY A 268 0.88 -14.17 9.60
CA GLY A 268 0.32 -15.46 9.98
C GLY A 268 0.99 -16.07 11.23
N PRO A 269 0.33 -17.00 11.93
CA PRO A 269 0.82 -17.58 13.18
C PRO A 269 2.18 -18.29 13.11
N LYS A 270 2.68 -18.59 11.91
CA LYS A 270 3.95 -19.30 11.64
C LYS A 270 4.71 -18.68 10.47
N ALA A 271 4.52 -17.38 10.21
CA ALA A 271 5.02 -16.72 8.99
C ALA A 271 4.64 -17.51 7.72
N GLU A 272 3.36 -17.80 7.55
CA GLU A 272 2.79 -18.35 6.31
C GLU A 272 2.95 -17.38 5.12
N GLU A 273 3.03 -16.08 5.42
CA GLU A 273 2.98 -14.99 4.45
C GLU A 273 4.08 -13.94 4.70
N ILE A 274 4.42 -13.21 3.63
CA ILE A 274 5.14 -11.93 3.68
C ILE A 274 4.36 -10.85 2.92
N SER A 275 4.45 -9.61 3.39
CA SER A 275 3.97 -8.42 2.69
C SER A 275 4.89 -7.24 2.95
N GLY A 276 5.14 -6.43 1.92
CA GLY A 276 6.19 -5.42 1.93
C GLY A 276 6.07 -4.40 0.82
N MET A 277 7.04 -3.49 0.78
CA MET A 277 7.17 -2.47 -0.25
C MET A 277 8.63 -2.19 -0.59
N VAL A 278 8.89 -1.80 -1.84
CA VAL A 278 10.15 -1.16 -2.26
C VAL A 278 9.98 0.34 -2.09
N GLN A 279 10.88 0.97 -1.34
CA GLN A 279 10.87 2.39 -1.03
C GLN A 279 11.84 3.15 -1.95
N ALA A 280 11.44 4.33 -2.42
CA ALA A 280 12.32 5.19 -3.21
C ALA A 280 13.57 5.57 -2.39
N ASN A 281 14.75 5.56 -3.02
CA ASN A 281 15.99 6.05 -2.40
C ASN A 281 15.97 7.59 -2.36
N PRO A 282 16.41 8.26 -1.27
CA PRO A 282 16.46 9.72 -1.17
C PRO A 282 17.33 10.44 -2.22
N GLU A 283 18.16 9.74 -3.00
CA GLU A 283 18.83 10.29 -4.19
C GLU A 283 17.91 10.37 -5.43
N TRP A 284 16.87 9.53 -5.51
CA TRP A 284 15.95 9.44 -6.65
C TRP A 284 14.82 10.49 -6.61
N GLN A 285 14.49 11.00 -5.42
CA GLN A 285 13.65 12.18 -5.25
C GLN A 285 13.96 12.86 -3.91
N ARG A 286 13.96 14.20 -3.91
CA ARG A 286 14.31 15.01 -2.74
C ARG A 286 13.22 14.92 -1.66
N LYS A 287 13.40 13.95 -0.76
CA LYS A 287 12.45 13.47 0.28
C LYS A 287 11.35 12.57 -0.32
N ARG A 288 11.34 11.29 0.06
CA ARG A 288 10.47 10.70 1.09
C ARG A 288 10.76 9.20 1.21
N ASP A 289 10.48 8.59 2.35
CA ASP A 289 10.64 7.16 2.61
C ASP A 289 9.46 6.34 2.04
N GLU A 290 8.99 6.73 0.86
CA GLU A 290 7.71 6.30 0.27
C GLU A 290 7.82 5.00 -0.53
N GLY A 291 6.85 4.10 -0.30
CA GLY A 291 6.73 2.85 -1.04
C GLY A 291 6.17 3.08 -2.44
N ILE A 292 6.95 2.72 -3.46
CA ILE A 292 6.62 2.90 -4.88
C ILE A 292 6.27 1.58 -5.60
N ILE A 293 6.50 0.44 -4.94
CA ILE A 293 6.11 -0.89 -5.40
C ILE A 293 5.60 -1.66 -4.20
N GLY A 294 4.38 -2.17 -4.26
CA GLY A 294 3.83 -3.07 -3.24
C GLY A 294 4.13 -4.52 -3.60
N PHE A 295 4.34 -5.39 -2.62
CA PHE A 295 4.52 -6.82 -2.88
C PHE A 295 4.05 -7.72 -1.73
N GLY A 296 3.75 -8.97 -2.04
CA GLY A 296 3.56 -10.01 -1.03
C GLY A 296 3.61 -11.41 -1.59
N GLY A 297 3.77 -12.39 -0.72
CA GLY A 297 3.81 -13.80 -1.09
C GLY A 297 3.50 -14.73 0.06
N LYS A 298 3.36 -16.01 -0.26
CA LYS A 298 3.09 -17.12 0.66
C LYS A 298 3.98 -18.33 0.36
N ARG A 299 4.16 -19.20 1.34
CA ARG A 299 5.02 -20.40 1.28
C ARG A 299 4.27 -21.71 1.49
#